data_AF-A0ABD5T1A4-F1
#
_entry.id   AF-A0ABD5T1A4-F1
#
_cell.length_a   1.000
_cell.length_b   1.000
_cell.length_c   1.000
_cell.angle_alpha   90.00
_cell.angle_beta   90.00
_cell.angle_gamma   90.00
#
_symmetry.space_group_name_H-M   'P 1'
#
loop_
_entity.id
_entity.type
_entity.pdbx_description
1 polymer ?
#
loop_
_entity_poly.entity_id
_entity_poly.type
_entity_poly.pdbx_seq_one_letter_code
_entity_poly.pdbx_strand_id
1 'polypeptide(L)'
;ADAAHSVADLVASAVVLVWGGARYDDPDETHPHGHQRIEPLTALFVGATIVILGLLLLRESVSGLLGPADVAASPILVAALLFAVADMYLLYWYTERVNASLGSTALTALSADCLNDIYTTIAALVGIFGVFLGFPVLDPIAGALVSLLVVYQGIEIGRENVTYLVGAAPPDADRDRVIAAL
;
A
#
# COMPACT_ATOMS: atom_id res chain seq x y z
N ALA A 1 9.11 -11.88 13.79
CA ALA A 1 8.45 -10.73 13.14
C ALA A 1 7.19 -11.16 12.39
N ASP A 2 7.26 -12.16 11.50
CA ASP A 2 6.14 -12.58 10.60
C ASP A 2 4.78 -12.86 11.25
N ALA A 3 4.73 -13.53 12.41
CA ALA A 3 3.44 -13.84 13.04
C ALA A 3 2.70 -12.59 13.56
N ALA A 4 3.43 -11.57 14.04
CA ALA A 4 2.81 -10.31 14.48
C ALA A 4 2.38 -9.45 13.28
N HIS A 5 3.17 -9.48 12.20
CA HIS A 5 2.85 -8.79 10.95
C HIS A 5 1.60 -9.37 10.29
N SER A 6 1.52 -10.70 10.11
CA SER A 6 0.33 -11.34 9.54
C SER A 6 -0.92 -11.17 10.41
N VAL A 7 -0.80 -11.07 11.74
CA VAL A 7 -1.93 -10.76 12.62
C VAL A 7 -2.39 -9.31 12.44
N ALA A 8 -1.47 -8.36 12.29
CA ALA A 8 -1.81 -6.97 11.99
C ALA A 8 -2.52 -6.84 10.62
N ASP A 9 -2.03 -7.55 9.60
CA ASP A 9 -2.64 -7.56 8.26
C ASP A 9 -4.04 -8.20 8.29
N LEU A 10 -4.22 -9.27 9.08
CA LEU A 10 -5.50 -9.93 9.25
C LEU A 10 -6.51 -9.04 10.00
N VAL A 11 -6.05 -8.31 11.02
CA VAL A 11 -6.89 -7.34 11.74
C VAL A 11 -7.27 -6.16 10.84
N ALA A 12 -6.33 -5.61 10.06
CA ALA A 12 -6.61 -4.55 9.11
C ALA A 12 -7.62 -4.99 8.04
N SER A 13 -7.45 -6.21 7.50
CA SER A 13 -8.38 -6.80 6.54
C SER A 13 -9.77 -7.04 7.12
N ALA A 14 -9.85 -7.51 8.37
CA ALA A 14 -11.12 -7.70 9.06
C ALA A 14 -11.84 -6.36 9.30
N VAL A 15 -11.10 -5.30 9.65
CA VAL A 15 -11.64 -3.95 9.83
C VAL A 15 -12.20 -3.41 8.51
N VAL A 16 -11.47 -3.55 7.41
CA VAL A 16 -11.95 -3.15 6.07
C VAL A 16 -13.19 -3.94 5.67
N LEU A 17 -13.22 -5.25 5.91
CA LEU A 17 -14.35 -6.09 5.55
C LEU A 17 -15.62 -5.72 6.35
N VAL A 18 -15.47 -5.48 7.65
CA VAL A 18 -16.60 -5.18 8.54
C VAL A 18 -17.12 -3.75 8.35
N TRP A 19 -16.23 -2.75 8.30
CA TRP A 19 -16.66 -1.35 8.17
C TRP A 19 -16.81 -0.86 6.73
N GLY A 20 -16.09 -1.45 5.77
CA GLY A 20 -16.29 -1.15 4.35
C GLY A 20 -17.67 -1.56 3.85
N GLY A 21 -18.29 -2.59 4.45
CA GLY A 21 -19.66 -3.00 4.10
C GLY A 21 -20.72 -1.95 4.41
N ALA A 22 -20.55 -1.18 5.49
CA ALA A 22 -21.52 -0.17 5.94
C ALA A 22 -21.64 1.02 4.96
N ARG A 23 -20.72 1.16 4.01
CA ARG A 23 -20.79 2.20 2.96
C ARG A 23 -21.96 2.00 1.99
N TYR A 24 -22.47 0.76 1.87
CA TYR A 24 -23.55 0.39 0.97
C TYR A 24 -24.93 0.57 1.60
N ASP A 25 -25.00 0.98 2.86
CA ASP A 25 -26.27 1.25 3.51
C ASP A 25 -26.90 2.53 2.93
N ASP A 26 -28.17 2.41 2.55
CA ASP A 26 -28.97 3.50 2.03
C ASP A 26 -29.08 4.65 3.06
N PRO A 27 -29.41 5.88 2.61
CA PRO A 27 -29.64 7.01 3.52
C PRO A 27 -30.74 6.70 4.55
N ASP A 28 -30.49 7.08 5.81
CA ASP A 28 -31.44 6.91 6.91
C ASP A 28 -31.73 8.25 7.62
N GLU A 29 -32.57 8.22 8.66
CA GLU A 29 -32.96 9.43 9.42
C GLU A 29 -31.76 10.11 10.11
N THR A 30 -30.71 9.37 10.43
CA THR A 30 -29.50 9.88 11.09
C THR A 30 -28.44 10.34 10.09
N HIS A 31 -28.43 9.78 8.88
CA HIS A 31 -27.52 10.10 7.79
C HIS A 31 -28.29 10.35 6.47
N PRO A 32 -28.95 11.52 6.32
CA PRO A 32 -29.75 11.84 5.13
C PRO A 32 -28.94 11.92 3.82
N HIS A 33 -27.61 12.08 3.94
CA HIS A 33 -26.68 12.10 2.81
C HIS A 33 -26.05 10.72 2.52
N GLY A 34 -26.47 9.67 3.23
CA GLY A 34 -25.94 8.32 3.11
C GLY A 34 -24.64 8.08 3.90
N HIS A 35 -24.23 6.81 3.95
CA HIS A 35 -23.10 6.32 4.75
C HIS A 35 -21.76 6.30 4.00
N GLN A 36 -21.68 6.94 2.83
CA GLN A 36 -20.50 6.92 1.98
C GLN A 36 -19.25 7.52 2.63
N ARG A 37 -19.39 8.35 3.67
CA ARG A 37 -18.27 8.93 4.44
C ARG A 37 -17.61 7.95 5.42
N ILE A 38 -18.19 6.76 5.63
CA ILE A 38 -17.57 5.69 6.45
C ILE A 38 -16.34 5.10 5.76
N GLU A 39 -16.36 4.98 4.44
CA GLU A 39 -15.23 4.43 3.67
C GLU A 39 -13.95 5.24 3.87
N PRO A 40 -13.93 6.59 3.72
CA PRO A 40 -12.74 7.39 3.99
C PRO A 40 -12.22 7.27 5.42
N LEU A 41 -13.11 7.11 6.41
CA LEU A 41 -12.71 6.91 7.80
C LEU A 41 -12.03 5.55 8.01
N THR A 42 -12.54 4.51 7.33
CA THR A 42 -11.95 3.17 7.36
C THR A 42 -10.60 3.17 6.65
N ALA A 43 -10.49 3.85 5.51
CA ALA A 43 -9.22 4.03 4.79
C ALA A 43 -8.20 4.83 5.61
N LEU A 44 -8.62 5.84 6.37
CA LEU A 44 -7.76 6.58 7.28
C LEU A 44 -7.19 5.68 8.40
N PHE A 45 -8.00 4.78 8.96
CA PHE A 45 -7.55 3.80 9.95
C PHE A 45 -6.51 2.82 9.37
N VAL A 46 -6.75 2.33 8.16
CA VAL A 46 -5.81 1.48 7.43
C VAL A 46 -4.50 2.22 7.15
N GLY A 47 -4.57 3.44 6.61
CA GLY A 47 -3.41 4.28 6.38
C GLY A 47 -2.57 4.51 7.65
N ALA A 48 -3.23 4.79 8.78
CA ALA A 48 -2.55 4.93 10.07
C ALA A 48 -1.86 3.64 10.53
N THR A 49 -2.49 2.48 10.32
CA THR A 49 -1.91 1.17 10.63
C THR A 49 -0.69 0.88 9.77
N ILE A 50 -0.77 1.17 8.46
CA ILE A 50 0.35 1.05 7.51
C ILE A 50 1.53 1.93 7.97
N VAL A 51 1.27 3.18 8.35
CA VAL A 51 2.33 4.07 8.88
C VAL A 51 2.99 3.48 10.13
N ILE A 52 2.20 2.97 11.08
CA ILE A 52 2.74 2.37 12.30
C ILE A 52 3.60 1.15 11.97
N LEU A 53 3.13 0.24 11.12
CA LEU A 53 3.89 -0.94 10.68
C LEU A 53 5.18 -0.53 9.96
N GLY A 54 5.10 0.44 9.04
CA GLY A 54 6.27 0.99 8.35
C GLY A 54 7.30 1.56 9.32
N LEU A 55 6.88 2.31 10.35
CA LEU A 55 7.80 2.84 11.37
C LEU A 55 8.44 1.73 12.22
N LEU A 56 7.71 0.66 12.53
CA LEU A 56 8.25 -0.50 13.24
C LEU A 56 9.30 -1.22 12.38
N LEU A 57 9.01 -1.44 11.10
CA LEU A 57 9.95 -2.02 10.14
C LEU A 57 11.21 -1.16 9.97
N LEU A 58 11.04 0.17 9.92
CA LEU A 58 12.17 1.11 9.85
C LEU A 58 13.05 0.99 11.11
N ARG A 59 12.44 0.92 12.29
CA ARG A 59 13.15 0.73 13.55
C ARG A 59 13.93 -0.59 13.57
N GLU A 60 13.31 -1.69 13.11
CA GLU A 60 13.96 -3.00 13.03
C GLU A 60 15.15 -2.96 12.06
N SER A 61 14.96 -2.36 10.89
CA SER A 61 16.00 -2.15 9.87
C SER A 61 17.18 -1.32 10.40
N VAL A 62 16.91 -0.19 11.07
CA VAL A 62 17.95 0.64 11.69
C VAL A 62 18.66 -0.10 12.84
N SER A 63 17.93 -0.90 13.62
CA SER A 63 18.56 -1.72 14.66
C SER A 63 19.47 -2.81 14.07
N GLY A 64 19.12 -3.36 12.91
CA GLY A 64 19.95 -4.30 12.16
C GLY A 64 21.22 -3.67 11.60
N LEU A 65 21.24 -2.35 11.34
CA LEU A 65 22.47 -1.62 10.97
C LEU A 65 23.43 -1.42 12.15
N LEU A 66 22.91 -1.29 13.37
CA LEU A 66 23.68 -0.94 14.57
C LEU A 66 24.06 -2.15 15.43
N GLY A 67 23.33 -3.27 15.31
CA GLY A 67 23.57 -4.52 16.03
C GLY A 67 24.38 -5.56 15.23
N PRO A 68 24.77 -6.69 15.83
CA PRO A 68 25.33 -7.80 15.09
C PRO A 68 24.29 -8.34 14.10
N ALA A 69 24.66 -8.33 12.81
CA ALA A 69 23.80 -8.74 11.72
C ALA A 69 23.64 -10.27 11.67
N ASP A 70 22.85 -10.82 12.59
CA ASP A 70 22.31 -12.18 12.47
C ASP A 70 21.10 -12.17 11.51
N VAL A 71 21.33 -11.71 10.28
CA VAL A 71 20.34 -11.82 9.21
C VAL A 71 20.48 -13.21 8.62
N ALA A 72 19.68 -14.15 9.15
CA ALA A 72 19.55 -15.47 8.55
C ALA A 72 18.74 -15.33 7.24
N ALA A 73 19.44 -15.24 6.12
CA ALA A 73 18.82 -15.26 4.80
C ALA A 73 18.07 -16.59 4.62
N SER A 74 16.75 -16.55 4.86
CA SER A 74 15.90 -17.73 4.74
C SER A 74 15.50 -17.93 3.29
N PRO A 75 15.67 -19.14 2.72
CA PRO A 75 15.15 -19.47 1.39
C PRO A 75 13.65 -19.18 1.23
N ILE A 76 12.90 -19.21 2.34
CA ILE A 76 11.46 -18.91 2.39
C ILE A 76 11.20 -17.43 2.12
N LEU A 77 12.03 -16.51 2.65
CA LEU A 77 11.89 -15.06 2.41
C LEU A 77 12.12 -14.71 0.94
N VAL A 78 13.15 -15.31 0.33
CA VAL A 78 13.43 -15.13 -1.10
C VAL A 78 12.28 -15.65 -1.95
N ALA A 79 11.75 -16.84 -1.62
CA ALA A 79 10.61 -17.40 -2.34
C ALA A 79 9.34 -16.55 -2.20
N ALA A 80 9.07 -16.00 -1.01
CA ALA A 80 7.92 -15.12 -0.77
C ALA A 80 8.03 -13.81 -1.57
N LEU A 81 9.22 -13.20 -1.64
CA LEU A 81 9.43 -11.99 -2.43
C LEU A 81 9.35 -12.24 -3.94
N LEU A 82 9.90 -13.36 -4.42
CA LEU A 82 9.74 -13.74 -5.82
C LEU A 82 8.26 -13.98 -6.18
N PHE A 83 7.51 -14.60 -5.28
CA PHE A 83 6.07 -14.74 -5.43
C PHE A 83 5.37 -13.38 -5.46
N ALA A 84 5.70 -12.46 -4.53
CA ALA A 84 5.13 -11.11 -4.50
C ALA A 84 5.38 -10.34 -5.81
N VAL A 85 6.60 -10.38 -6.36
CA VAL A 85 6.90 -9.76 -7.66
C VAL A 85 6.09 -10.39 -8.79
N ALA A 86 5.97 -11.71 -8.81
CA ALA A 86 5.21 -12.42 -9.83
C ALA A 86 3.71 -12.10 -9.78
N ASP A 87 3.15 -12.05 -8.58
CA ASP A 87 1.74 -11.71 -8.33
C ASP A 87 1.45 -10.26 -8.74
N MET A 88 2.30 -9.31 -8.32
CA MET A 88 2.13 -7.90 -8.66
C MET A 88 2.32 -7.62 -10.16
N TYR A 89 3.22 -8.35 -10.81
CA TYR A 89 3.35 -8.32 -12.27
C TYR A 89 2.11 -8.87 -12.98
N LEU A 90 1.51 -9.94 -12.47
CA LEU A 90 0.29 -10.49 -13.03
C LEU A 90 -0.87 -9.50 -12.90
N LEU A 91 -1.01 -8.85 -11.75
CA LEU A 91 -1.97 -7.76 -11.49
C LEU A 91 -1.76 -6.59 -12.44
N TYR A 92 -0.52 -6.12 -12.60
CA TYR A 92 -0.17 -5.07 -13.56
C TYR A 92 -0.58 -5.46 -14.99
N TRP A 93 -0.17 -6.65 -15.46
CA TRP A 93 -0.46 -7.14 -16.80
C TRP A 93 -1.96 -7.28 -17.04
N TYR A 94 -2.70 -7.81 -16.07
CA TYR A 94 -4.15 -7.96 -16.16
C TYR A 94 -4.83 -6.59 -16.22
N THR A 95 -4.42 -5.66 -15.36
CA THR A 95 -4.97 -4.30 -15.31
C THR A 95 -4.73 -3.56 -16.63
N GLU A 96 -3.53 -3.60 -17.17
CA GLU A 96 -3.21 -3.03 -18.49
C GLU A 96 -4.03 -3.67 -19.61
N ARG A 97 -4.15 -5.01 -19.59
CA ARG A 97 -4.93 -5.73 -20.61
C ARG A 97 -6.41 -5.38 -20.60
N VAL A 98 -7.01 -5.19 -19.42
CA VAL A 98 -8.39 -4.74 -19.27
C VAL A 98 -8.52 -3.24 -19.58
N ASN A 99 -7.52 -2.44 -19.21
CA ASN A 99 -7.52 -1.02 -19.52
C ASN A 99 -7.45 -0.74 -21.02
N ALA A 100 -6.73 -1.58 -21.79
CA ALA A 100 -6.62 -1.43 -23.23
C ALA A 100 -7.98 -1.49 -23.98
N SER A 101 -8.99 -2.16 -23.42
CA SER A 101 -10.34 -2.20 -23.99
C SER A 101 -11.27 -1.13 -23.43
N LEU A 102 -11.01 -0.61 -22.23
CA LEU A 102 -11.88 0.32 -21.51
C LEU A 102 -11.42 1.78 -21.58
N GLY A 103 -10.12 2.04 -21.72
CA GLY A 103 -9.54 3.39 -21.71
C GLY A 103 -9.80 4.15 -20.39
N SER A 104 -9.77 3.45 -19.26
CA SER A 104 -10.12 4.01 -17.96
C SER A 104 -8.93 4.72 -17.31
N THR A 105 -9.12 5.98 -16.93
CA THR A 105 -8.13 6.73 -16.14
C THR A 105 -7.85 6.06 -14.79
N ALA A 106 -8.87 5.44 -14.17
CA ALA A 106 -8.72 4.71 -12.92
C ALA A 106 -7.85 3.44 -13.07
N LEU A 107 -8.04 2.68 -14.16
CA LEU A 107 -7.20 1.50 -14.42
C LEU A 107 -5.78 1.89 -14.83
N THR A 108 -5.61 3.03 -15.52
CA THR A 108 -4.29 3.60 -15.83
C THR A 108 -3.55 3.95 -14.54
N ALA A 109 -4.19 4.65 -13.61
CA ALA A 109 -3.61 4.96 -12.31
C ALA A 109 -3.23 3.69 -11.53
N LEU A 110 -4.12 2.69 -11.49
CA LEU A 110 -3.87 1.40 -10.83
C LEU A 110 -2.67 0.66 -11.45
N SER A 111 -2.55 0.65 -12.78
CA SER A 111 -1.41 0.00 -13.44
C SER A 111 -0.07 0.69 -13.13
N ALA A 112 -0.05 2.02 -13.07
CA ALA A 112 1.13 2.78 -12.72
C ALA A 112 1.55 2.53 -11.25
N ASP A 113 0.57 2.38 -10.37
CA ASP A 113 0.80 2.04 -8.96
C ASP A 113 1.41 0.64 -8.80
N CYS A 114 0.82 -0.38 -9.43
CA CYS A 114 1.39 -1.73 -9.43
C CYS A 114 2.83 -1.76 -9.94
N LEU A 115 3.16 -0.93 -10.94
CA LEU A 115 4.50 -0.84 -11.51
C LEU A 115 5.51 -0.21 -10.52
N ASN A 116 5.09 0.80 -9.74
CA ASN A 116 5.92 1.34 -8.66
C ASN A 116 6.16 0.32 -7.54
N ASP A 117 5.16 -0.48 -7.19
CA ASP A 117 5.30 -1.54 -6.18
C ASP A 117 6.26 -2.65 -6.64
N ILE A 118 6.22 -3.01 -7.93
CA ILE A 118 7.19 -3.95 -8.53
C ILE A 118 8.61 -3.40 -8.40
N TYR A 119 8.85 -2.12 -8.73
CA TYR A 119 10.18 -1.52 -8.62
C TYR A 119 10.69 -1.49 -7.18
N THR A 120 9.82 -1.18 -6.23
CA THR A 120 10.15 -1.20 -4.80
C THR A 120 10.53 -2.60 -4.34
N THR A 121 9.77 -3.61 -4.74
CA THR A 121 10.02 -5.00 -4.35
C THR A 121 11.31 -5.54 -4.99
N ILE A 122 11.62 -5.13 -6.23
CA ILE A 122 12.90 -5.46 -6.88
C ILE A 122 14.07 -4.82 -6.13
N ALA A 123 13.94 -3.56 -5.70
CA ALA A 123 14.97 -2.91 -4.89
C ALA A 123 15.24 -3.66 -3.56
N ALA A 124 14.18 -4.16 -2.92
CA ALA A 124 14.28 -5.01 -1.74
C ALA A 124 15.02 -6.33 -2.01
N LEU A 125 14.68 -7.01 -3.10
CA LEU A 125 15.34 -8.25 -3.54
C LEU A 125 16.84 -8.07 -3.79
N VAL A 126 17.23 -6.94 -4.40
CA VAL A 126 18.65 -6.61 -4.61
C VAL A 126 19.40 -6.48 -3.27
N GLY A 127 18.77 -5.89 -2.26
CA GLY A 127 19.33 -5.81 -0.90
C GLY A 127 19.62 -7.18 -0.29
N ILE A 128 18.67 -8.11 -0.41
CA ILE A 128 18.80 -9.49 0.08
C ILE A 128 19.86 -10.27 -0.70
N PHE A 129 19.92 -10.12 -2.03
CA PHE A 129 21.00 -10.69 -2.84
C PHE A 129 22.39 -10.18 -2.39
N GLY A 130 22.47 -8.94 -1.93
CA GLY A 130 23.64 -8.36 -1.29
C GLY A 130 24.14 -9.14 -0.07
N VAL A 131 23.23 -9.66 0.76
CA VAL A 131 23.56 -10.50 1.91
C VAL A 131 24.22 -11.80 1.47
N PHE A 132 23.69 -12.45 0.43
CA PHE A 132 24.27 -13.68 -0.13
C PHE A 132 25.68 -13.47 -0.71
N LEU A 133 25.99 -12.25 -1.16
CA LEU A 133 27.32 -11.86 -1.66
C LEU A 133 28.32 -11.49 -0.55
N GLY A 134 27.93 -11.64 0.72
CA GLY A 134 28.79 -11.33 1.87
C GLY A 134 28.67 -9.89 2.39
N PHE A 135 27.66 -9.14 1.95
CA PHE A 135 27.37 -7.78 2.43
C PHE A 135 26.07 -7.77 3.25
N PRO A 136 26.08 -8.28 4.51
CA PRO A 136 24.87 -8.39 5.34
C PRO A 136 24.21 -7.04 5.68
N VAL A 137 24.93 -5.94 5.50
CA VAL A 137 24.44 -4.56 5.71
C VAL A 137 23.42 -4.16 4.63
N LEU A 138 23.40 -4.80 3.46
CA LEU A 138 22.51 -4.43 2.37
C LEU A 138 21.03 -4.74 2.63
N ASP A 139 20.73 -5.77 3.43
CA ASP A 139 19.36 -6.10 3.83
C ASP A 139 18.71 -5.04 4.73
N PRO A 140 19.33 -4.61 5.85
CA PRO A 140 18.75 -3.56 6.67
C PRO A 140 18.75 -2.19 5.98
N ILE A 141 19.64 -1.92 5.00
CA ILE A 141 19.51 -0.73 4.13
C ILE A 141 18.26 -0.82 3.26
N ALA A 142 18.05 -1.96 2.60
CA ALA A 142 16.89 -2.17 1.75
C ALA A 142 15.58 -2.13 2.55
N GLY A 143 15.54 -2.78 3.73
CA GLY A 143 14.42 -2.70 4.67
C GLY A 143 14.13 -1.27 5.12
N ALA A 144 15.15 -0.46 5.39
CA ALA A 144 14.98 0.95 5.72
C ALA A 144 14.39 1.76 4.56
N LEU A 145 14.82 1.51 3.32
CA LEU A 145 14.26 2.18 2.14
C LEU A 145 12.80 1.79 1.89
N VAL A 146 12.48 0.49 1.95
CA VAL A 146 11.12 -0.02 1.75
C VAL A 146 10.19 0.52 2.82
N SER A 147 10.60 0.49 4.10
CA SER A 147 9.78 1.00 5.20
C SER A 147 9.47 2.49 5.08
N LEU A 148 10.40 3.32 4.59
CA LEU A 148 10.14 4.73 4.29
C LEU A 148 9.08 4.89 3.20
N LEU A 149 9.10 4.04 2.17
CA LEU A 149 8.07 4.08 1.14
C LEU A 149 6.70 3.65 1.67
N VAL A 150 6.64 2.59 2.47
CA VAL A 150 5.40 2.13 3.11
C VAL A 150 4.80 3.24 4.00
N VAL A 151 5.63 3.94 4.77
CA VAL A 151 5.20 5.10 5.56
C VAL A 151 4.66 6.21 4.66
N TYR A 152 5.36 6.51 3.56
CA TYR A 152 4.91 7.52 2.59
C TYR A 152 3.54 7.15 2.00
N GLN A 153 3.33 5.90 1.57
CA GLN A 153 2.04 5.43 1.05
C GLN A 153 0.93 5.56 2.09
N GLY A 154 1.18 5.16 3.34
CA GLY A 154 0.21 5.29 4.43
C GLY A 154 -0.16 6.75 4.74
N ILE A 155 0.81 7.68 4.65
CA ILE A 155 0.56 9.12 4.78
C ILE A 155 -0.26 9.66 3.60
N GLU A 156 0.04 9.24 2.38
CA GLU A 156 -0.69 9.70 1.18
C GLU A 156 -2.15 9.24 1.22
N ILE A 157 -2.41 7.97 1.58
CA ILE A 157 -3.76 7.45 1.84
C ILE A 157 -4.48 8.32 2.87
N GLY A 158 -3.82 8.64 3.99
CA GLY A 158 -4.40 9.49 5.02
C GLY A 158 -4.73 10.90 4.49
N ARG A 159 -3.82 11.48 3.70
CA ARG A 159 -3.98 12.82 3.12
C ARG A 159 -5.13 12.87 2.12
N GLU A 160 -5.25 11.90 1.22
CA GLU A 160 -6.34 11.81 0.25
C GLU A 160 -7.70 11.73 0.96
N ASN A 161 -7.81 10.85 1.97
CA ASN A 161 -9.06 10.63 2.69
C ASN A 161 -9.45 11.82 3.58
N VAL A 162 -8.48 12.48 4.23
CA VAL A 162 -8.74 13.74 4.95
C VAL A 162 -9.17 14.84 4.00
N THR A 163 -8.52 14.96 2.84
CA THR A 163 -8.85 15.95 1.80
C THR A 163 -10.29 15.75 1.31
N TYR A 164 -10.71 14.51 1.10
CA TYR A 164 -12.09 14.17 0.77
C TYR A 164 -13.07 14.55 1.90
N LEU A 165 -12.76 14.21 3.16
CA LEU A 165 -13.62 14.50 4.31
C LEU A 165 -13.83 16.00 4.56
N VAL A 166 -12.80 16.81 4.32
CA VAL A 166 -12.85 18.28 4.45
C VAL A 166 -13.62 18.93 3.28
N GLY A 167 -14.01 18.16 2.27
CA GLY A 167 -14.82 18.63 1.16
C GLY A 167 -14.01 19.39 0.10
N ALA A 168 -12.75 18.98 -0.11
CA ALA A 168 -11.93 19.54 -1.18
C ALA A 168 -12.55 19.25 -2.56
N ALA A 169 -12.22 20.13 -3.52
CA ALA A 169 -12.66 19.96 -4.88
C ALA A 169 -12.09 18.67 -5.51
N PRO A 170 -12.84 17.99 -6.39
CA PRO A 170 -12.34 16.83 -7.10
C PRO A 170 -11.13 17.18 -7.99
N PRO A 171 -10.35 16.17 -8.44
CA PRO A 171 -9.18 16.35 -9.29
C PRO A 171 -9.49 17.20 -10.52
N ASP A 172 -8.49 17.95 -10.98
CA ASP A 172 -8.61 18.88 -12.11
C ASP A 172 -9.20 18.19 -13.35
N ALA A 173 -8.78 16.95 -13.63
CA ALA A 173 -9.30 16.15 -14.73
C ALA A 173 -10.81 15.91 -14.65
N ASP A 174 -11.36 15.68 -13.46
CA ASP A 174 -12.80 15.49 -13.28
C ASP A 174 -13.54 16.81 -13.38
N ARG A 175 -12.95 17.91 -12.88
CA ARG A 175 -13.52 19.26 -13.06
C ARG A 175 -13.56 19.65 -14.53
N ASP A 176 -12.49 19.40 -15.27
CA ASP A 176 -12.40 19.68 -16.70
C ASP A 176 -13.40 18.85 -17.50
N ARG A 177 -13.60 17.58 -17.13
CA ARG A 177 -14.65 16.73 -17.73
C ARG A 177 -16.06 17.28 -17.50
N VAL A 178 -16.36 17.75 -16.28
CA VAL A 178 -17.67 18.34 -15.96
C VAL A 178 -17.86 19.65 -16.72
N ILE A 179 -16.83 20.51 -16.77
CA ILE A 179 -16.87 21.78 -17.52
C ILE A 179 -17.06 21.52 -19.02
N ALA A 180 -16.38 20.51 -19.58
CA ALA A 180 -16.52 20.16 -21.00
C ALA A 180 -17.89 19.55 -21.36
N ALA A 181 -18.66 19.08 -20.37
CA ALA A 181 -19.98 18.49 -20.56
C ALA A 181 -21.14 19.51 -20.42
N LEU A 182 -20.85 20.72 -19.94
CA LEU A 182 -21.79 21.85 -19.81
C LEU A 182 -21.78 22.73 -21.07
#